data_AF-V9FYX6-F1
#
_entry.id   AF-V9FYX6-F1
#
_cell.length_a   1.000
_cell.length_b   1.000
_cell.length_c   1.000
_cell.angle_alpha   90.00
_cell.angle_beta   90.00
_cell.angle_gamma   90.00
#
_symmetry.space_group_name_H-M   'P 1'
#
loop_
_entity.id
_entity.type
_entity.pdbx_description
1 polymer ?
#
loop_
_entity_poly.entity_id
_entity_poly.type
_entity_poly.pdbx_seq_one_letter_code
_entity_poly.pdbx_strand_id
1 'polypeptide(L)'
;MSNAATVTAPSLLAGRTTSYTATLTTDVTLRIGSVIALKVPVLSGGAIVFSSATLAGLVGIDLASTELRVSSPYILLTIAGQDIAAGQTVSITYGNIINAAALSTPPFYVDTRHPNGAIFQVSTATNTLTFTSTTLPSATIAPVSYWAGVTTEYNVVFANLAYVPPGSRVEVTFPSRFDISSATLSHITNLPIVNTIVSLASSTIARVTLGNIAVLPGTGRGFRLQNIVNPGSSCDEFIVEYCTPTWGSYTVTITDNGGNALEALTTVAGTPIVKKPLTYGRVRPLLKTPNTLTVATVTLDTSTTIPLGGYIEAVLPADYSVGAGTITASSLVNIPGASSAVISTPSSVKLQIAGANIPATSGISFTVDKITTPSNNAVGNFIVRTRDAGGNTIEESSTVGGEGCTYVNDCSGHGTCTLLSKVCICSIGWGSPTDVAEYKSPDCSTRVCPSNFAWNSIPTSTTTAHDILVECSGMGVCDRAAGACKCFPGFEGSACERMSCPNDCSDRGTCMSMRSMAAAKNALPISPPTTYGDNPFSGAWDADRIFGCVCDSGWAVGTASGELQATEYFGADCSKRHCPIGNDPDTTADETNCQGKAVPGGTAVGVAGNKCLVECSNRGGCNYKTGVCSCYQGYTGYACQTRDELAK
;
A
#
# COMPACT_ATOMS: atom_id res chain seq x y z
N MET A 1 -60.61 46.04 21.31
CA MET A 1 -60.48 45.16 22.50
C MET A 1 -59.88 43.85 22.01
N SER A 2 -59.07 43.18 22.83
CA SER A 2 -58.09 42.20 22.34
C SER A 2 -58.62 40.77 22.38
N ASN A 3 -58.65 40.13 21.22
CA ASN A 3 -58.85 38.70 21.11
C ASN A 3 -57.67 37.93 21.69
N ALA A 4 -57.96 36.84 22.41
CA ALA A 4 -56.94 35.82 22.68
C ALA A 4 -56.62 35.09 21.36
N ALA A 5 -55.33 35.02 21.01
CA ALA A 5 -54.87 34.24 19.87
C ALA A 5 -53.60 33.45 20.19
N THR A 6 -53.44 32.31 19.54
CA THR A 6 -52.27 31.45 19.64
C THR A 6 -51.84 30.96 18.27
N VAL A 7 -50.53 30.73 18.08
CA VAL A 7 -49.96 30.21 16.84
C VAL A 7 -49.12 28.98 17.17
N THR A 8 -49.43 27.84 16.55
CA THR A 8 -48.68 26.60 16.75
C THR A 8 -48.17 26.06 15.42
N ALA A 9 -47.06 25.32 15.47
CA ALA A 9 -46.51 24.59 14.33
C ALA A 9 -46.16 23.16 14.76
N PRO A 10 -46.46 22.13 13.96
CA PRO A 10 -46.19 20.75 14.31
C PRO A 10 -44.69 20.40 14.23
N SER A 11 -43.91 21.15 13.45
CA SER A 11 -42.46 21.03 13.39
C SER A 11 -41.82 22.38 13.69
N LEU A 12 -40.86 22.39 14.61
CA LEU A 12 -40.04 23.55 14.97
C LEU A 12 -38.59 23.40 14.47
N LEU A 13 -38.37 22.49 13.51
CA LEU A 13 -37.05 22.26 12.93
C LEU A 13 -36.69 23.41 11.98
N ALA A 14 -35.49 23.96 12.13
CA ALA A 14 -34.99 25.07 11.36
C ALA A 14 -34.97 24.78 9.84
N GLY A 15 -35.41 25.74 9.04
CA GLY A 15 -35.44 25.63 7.57
C GLY A 15 -36.34 24.52 7.01
N ARG A 16 -37.20 23.89 7.82
CA ARG A 16 -38.16 22.88 7.35
C ARG A 16 -39.48 23.50 6.96
N THR A 17 -40.06 22.96 5.88
CA THR A 17 -41.44 23.26 5.50
C THR A 17 -42.39 22.62 6.50
N THR A 18 -43.36 23.39 6.98
CA THR A 18 -44.36 22.97 7.94
C THR A 18 -45.64 23.78 7.73
N SER A 19 -46.61 23.60 8.63
CA SER A 19 -47.87 24.35 8.65
C SER A 19 -48.01 25.13 9.94
N TYR A 20 -48.56 26.34 9.89
CA TYR A 20 -48.83 27.14 11.08
C TYR A 20 -50.33 27.18 11.31
N THR A 21 -50.79 26.89 12.51
CA THR A 21 -52.20 27.00 12.89
C THR A 21 -52.38 28.23 13.78
N ALA A 22 -53.10 29.23 13.30
CA ALA A 22 -53.51 30.39 14.08
C ALA A 22 -54.91 30.16 14.61
N THR A 23 -55.07 30.19 15.93
CA THR A 23 -56.37 30.08 16.61
C THR A 23 -56.68 31.41 17.28
N LEU A 24 -57.89 31.93 17.09
CA LEU A 24 -58.36 33.14 17.76
C LEU A 24 -59.81 33.02 18.21
N THR A 25 -60.20 33.80 19.21
CA THR A 25 -61.60 34.04 19.58
C THR A 25 -61.95 35.48 19.23
N THR A 26 -62.93 35.72 18.36
CA THR A 26 -63.27 37.09 17.90
C THR A 26 -64.25 37.79 18.85
N ASP A 27 -63.96 39.02 19.28
CA ASP A 27 -64.88 39.82 20.12
C ASP A 27 -65.98 40.52 19.30
N VAL A 28 -65.84 40.56 17.97
CA VAL A 28 -66.81 41.16 17.05
C VAL A 28 -67.34 40.13 16.06
N THR A 29 -68.54 40.36 15.52
CA THR A 29 -69.06 39.55 14.41
C THR A 29 -68.31 39.88 13.13
N LEU A 30 -67.62 38.90 12.55
CA LEU A 30 -66.95 39.04 11.26
C LEU A 30 -67.93 38.66 10.16
N ARG A 31 -68.45 39.67 9.45
CA ARG A 31 -69.35 39.45 8.32
C ARG A 31 -68.62 38.81 7.15
N ILE A 32 -69.35 38.12 6.28
CA ILE A 32 -68.86 37.70 4.95
C ILE A 32 -68.12 38.87 4.27
N GLY A 33 -66.93 38.59 3.73
CA GLY A 33 -66.00 39.58 3.17
C GLY A 33 -64.98 40.16 4.17
N SER A 34 -65.15 39.94 5.48
CA SER A 34 -64.13 40.28 6.48
C SER A 34 -62.87 39.45 6.29
N VAL A 35 -61.73 39.95 6.77
CA VAL A 35 -60.42 39.32 6.58
C VAL A 35 -59.79 38.99 7.93
N ILE A 36 -59.28 37.77 8.09
CA ILE A 36 -58.40 37.38 9.20
C ILE A 36 -56.96 37.41 8.70
N ALA A 37 -56.11 38.23 9.31
CA ALA A 37 -54.73 38.45 8.88
C ALA A 37 -53.73 38.02 9.96
N LEU A 38 -52.99 36.95 9.69
CA LEU A 38 -51.86 36.53 10.52
C LEU A 38 -50.64 37.39 10.19
N LYS A 39 -50.15 38.16 11.16
CA LYS A 39 -48.90 38.92 11.08
C LYS A 39 -47.72 38.04 11.49
N VAL A 40 -46.84 37.76 10.53
CA VAL A 40 -45.60 37.02 10.77
C VAL A 40 -44.52 37.99 11.30
N PRO A 41 -43.80 37.66 12.39
CA PRO A 41 -42.81 38.54 12.96
C PRO A 41 -41.59 38.70 12.03
N VAL A 42 -41.02 39.91 12.03
CA VAL A 42 -39.74 40.19 11.37
C VAL A 42 -38.61 39.77 12.31
N LEU A 43 -37.61 39.06 11.77
CA LEU A 43 -36.50 38.52 12.55
C LEU A 43 -35.22 39.31 12.29
N SER A 44 -34.41 39.49 13.33
CA SER A 44 -33.08 40.10 13.22
C SER A 44 -32.09 39.08 12.66
N GLY A 45 -32.04 38.95 11.34
CA GLY A 45 -31.02 38.15 10.64
C GLY A 45 -31.49 36.80 10.09
N GLY A 46 -32.71 36.72 9.58
CA GLY A 46 -33.29 35.52 8.97
C GLY A 46 -34.73 35.80 8.58
N ALA A 47 -35.48 34.80 8.11
CA ALA A 47 -36.90 34.97 7.84
C ALA A 47 -37.65 33.64 7.99
N ILE A 48 -38.88 33.73 8.50
CA ILE A 48 -39.90 32.71 8.23
C ILE A 48 -40.35 32.96 6.79
N VAL A 49 -40.22 31.96 5.92
CA VAL A 49 -40.58 32.11 4.49
C VAL A 49 -42.00 31.60 4.29
N PHE A 50 -42.90 32.52 3.93
CA PHE A 50 -44.33 32.22 3.77
C PHE A 50 -44.90 32.76 2.45
N SER A 51 -44.05 33.15 1.50
CA SER A 51 -44.47 33.64 0.16
C SER A 51 -45.26 32.60 -0.63
N SER A 52 -45.09 31.31 -0.32
CA SER A 52 -45.79 30.16 -0.92
C SER A 52 -46.87 29.58 -0.01
N ALA A 53 -47.29 30.28 1.05
CA ALA A 53 -48.24 29.74 2.00
C ALA A 53 -49.57 29.38 1.33
N THR A 54 -50.15 28.25 1.73
CA THR A 54 -51.42 27.73 1.20
C THR A 54 -52.42 27.55 2.33
N LEU A 55 -53.72 27.54 2.01
CA LEU A 55 -54.75 27.20 2.98
C LEU A 55 -54.80 25.67 3.12
N ALA A 56 -54.55 25.17 4.33
CA ALA A 56 -54.46 23.73 4.60
C ALA A 56 -55.57 23.21 5.53
N GLY A 57 -56.25 24.09 6.26
CA GLY A 57 -57.36 23.69 7.14
C GLY A 57 -58.11 24.86 7.73
N LEU A 58 -59.40 24.65 8.02
CA LEU A 58 -60.30 25.59 8.66
C LEU A 58 -61.08 24.87 9.76
N VAL A 59 -61.19 25.48 10.94
CA VAL A 59 -62.03 25.00 12.04
C VAL A 59 -62.86 26.16 12.54
N GLY A 60 -64.19 25.97 12.60
CA GLY A 60 -65.12 27.04 12.99
C GLY A 60 -65.28 28.15 11.93
N ILE A 61 -64.77 27.96 10.71
CA ILE A 61 -64.91 28.87 9.56
C ILE A 61 -65.54 28.06 8.42
N ASP A 62 -66.47 28.66 7.69
CA ASP A 62 -67.13 28.02 6.56
C ASP A 62 -66.13 27.69 5.45
N LEU A 63 -66.25 26.49 4.87
CA LEU A 63 -65.34 25.95 3.86
C LEU A 63 -65.34 26.73 2.54
N ALA A 64 -66.33 27.60 2.30
CA ALA A 64 -66.32 28.53 1.18
C ALA A 64 -65.21 29.60 1.30
N SER A 65 -64.65 29.82 2.48
CA SER A 65 -63.55 30.76 2.75
C SER A 65 -62.22 30.25 2.18
N THR A 66 -62.05 30.33 0.87
CA THR A 66 -60.90 29.75 0.14
C THR A 66 -59.88 30.78 -0.33
N GLU A 67 -60.21 32.06 -0.26
CA GLU A 67 -59.37 33.14 -0.75
C GLU A 67 -58.26 33.47 0.26
N LEU A 68 -57.05 32.97 -0.02
CA LEU A 68 -55.83 33.26 0.72
C LEU A 68 -54.95 34.22 -0.07
N ARG A 69 -54.55 35.35 0.54
CA ARG A 69 -53.62 36.32 -0.03
C ARG A 69 -52.40 36.46 0.87
N VAL A 70 -51.21 36.28 0.30
CA VAL A 70 -49.94 36.55 0.99
C VAL A 70 -49.45 37.95 0.63
N SER A 71 -49.22 38.79 1.63
CA SER A 71 -48.74 40.16 1.47
C SER A 71 -47.90 40.52 2.69
N SER A 72 -46.59 40.31 2.63
CA SER A 72 -45.66 40.54 3.74
C SER A 72 -45.91 41.87 4.46
N PRO A 73 -46.02 41.89 5.82
CA PRO A 73 -45.76 40.79 6.76
C PRO A 73 -46.97 39.89 7.06
N TYR A 74 -48.03 39.93 6.25
CA TYR A 74 -49.32 39.28 6.53
C TYR A 74 -49.64 38.10 5.61
N ILE A 75 -50.34 37.12 6.19
CA ILE A 75 -51.11 36.11 5.46
C ILE A 75 -52.59 36.39 5.76
N LEU A 76 -53.39 36.63 4.71
CA LEU A 76 -54.77 37.12 4.83
C LEU A 76 -55.75 36.07 4.28
N LEU A 77 -56.77 35.74 5.06
CA LEU A 77 -57.90 34.89 4.64
C LEU A 77 -59.19 35.72 4.58
N THR A 78 -59.85 35.75 3.43
CA THR A 78 -61.19 36.35 3.29
C THR A 78 -62.27 35.36 3.72
N ILE A 79 -63.17 35.79 4.62
CA ILE A 79 -64.31 35.01 5.09
C ILE A 79 -65.42 34.98 4.03
N ALA A 80 -65.95 33.81 3.73
CA ALA A 80 -67.06 33.59 2.82
C ALA A 80 -68.04 32.53 3.35
N GLY A 81 -69.23 32.44 2.75
CA GLY A 81 -70.24 31.43 3.09
C GLY A 81 -71.09 31.79 4.31
N GLN A 82 -70.47 31.99 5.48
CA GLN A 82 -71.15 32.31 6.74
C GLN A 82 -70.41 33.38 7.55
N ASP A 83 -71.18 34.17 8.31
CA ASP A 83 -70.63 35.10 9.30
C ASP A 83 -70.01 34.32 10.49
N ILE A 84 -68.92 34.84 11.05
CA ILE A 84 -68.33 34.32 12.30
C ILE A 84 -68.88 35.17 13.46
N ALA A 85 -69.59 34.55 14.39
CA ALA A 85 -70.22 35.25 15.50
C ALA A 85 -69.20 35.77 16.53
N ALA A 86 -69.55 36.87 17.22
CA ALA A 86 -68.77 37.32 18.37
C ALA A 86 -68.72 36.22 19.47
N GLY A 87 -67.56 36.03 20.08
CA GLY A 87 -67.26 34.97 21.05
C GLY A 87 -66.91 33.61 20.44
N GLN A 88 -66.96 33.46 19.11
CA GLN A 88 -66.62 32.19 18.45
C GLN A 88 -65.10 32.03 18.32
N THR A 89 -64.60 30.86 18.72
CA THR A 89 -63.20 30.46 18.49
C THR A 89 -63.08 29.79 17.13
N VAL A 90 -62.10 30.24 16.35
CA VAL A 90 -61.81 29.75 15.00
C VAL A 90 -60.33 29.47 14.83
N SER A 91 -59.99 28.51 13.96
CA SER A 91 -58.60 28.19 13.61
C SER A 91 -58.40 28.14 12.10
N ILE A 92 -57.25 28.67 11.66
CA ILE A 92 -56.80 28.62 10.27
C ILE A 92 -55.43 27.94 10.25
N THR A 93 -55.31 26.88 9.46
CA THR A 93 -54.03 26.21 9.22
C THR A 93 -53.48 26.65 7.86
N TYR A 94 -52.31 27.29 7.89
CA TYR A 94 -51.55 27.73 6.73
C TYR A 94 -50.44 26.70 6.45
N GLY A 95 -50.46 26.03 5.30
CA GLY A 95 -49.40 25.13 4.84
C GLY A 95 -48.27 25.86 4.10
N ASN A 96 -47.24 25.12 3.70
CA ASN A 96 -46.12 25.63 2.89
C ASN A 96 -45.38 26.84 3.48
N ILE A 97 -45.21 26.85 4.80
CA ILE A 97 -44.42 27.84 5.54
C ILE A 97 -43.09 27.20 5.91
N ILE A 98 -41.98 27.91 5.71
CA ILE A 98 -40.65 27.44 6.07
C ILE A 98 -40.19 28.15 7.34
N ASN A 99 -39.82 27.36 8.34
CA ASN A 99 -39.27 27.87 9.60
C ASN A 99 -37.97 28.64 9.38
N ALA A 100 -37.72 29.64 10.22
CA ALA A 100 -36.44 30.34 10.24
C ALA A 100 -35.31 29.43 10.76
N ALA A 101 -34.09 29.98 10.85
CA ALA A 101 -32.99 29.32 11.53
C ALA A 101 -33.23 29.21 13.05
N ALA A 102 -32.33 28.52 13.76
CA ALA A 102 -32.46 28.25 15.20
C ALA A 102 -32.43 29.54 16.04
N LEU A 103 -33.61 30.04 16.40
CA LEU A 103 -33.82 31.22 17.23
C LEU A 103 -35.21 31.19 17.87
N SER A 104 -35.44 32.06 18.86
CA SER A 104 -36.78 32.33 19.39
C SER A 104 -37.38 33.54 18.70
N THR A 105 -38.59 33.40 18.15
CA THR A 105 -39.26 34.48 17.43
C THR A 105 -39.85 35.51 18.38
N PRO A 106 -40.00 36.77 17.94
CA PRO A 106 -41.01 37.65 18.53
C PRO A 106 -42.42 37.02 18.44
N PRO A 107 -43.38 37.49 19.25
CA PRO A 107 -44.77 37.04 19.16
C PRO A 107 -45.38 37.31 17.78
N PHE A 108 -46.33 36.46 17.40
CA PHE A 108 -47.22 36.72 16.27
C PHE A 108 -48.36 37.64 16.70
N TYR A 109 -49.08 38.16 15.73
CA TYR A 109 -50.33 38.89 15.95
C TYR A 109 -51.36 38.45 14.93
N VAL A 110 -52.63 38.40 15.33
CA VAL A 110 -53.73 38.14 14.41
C VAL A 110 -54.67 39.33 14.42
N ASP A 111 -54.81 39.95 13.26
CA ASP A 111 -55.72 41.07 13.05
C ASP A 111 -57.00 40.55 12.42
N THR A 112 -58.16 41.09 12.81
CA THR A 112 -59.37 40.97 11.97
C THR A 112 -59.69 42.31 11.36
N ARG A 113 -60.13 42.30 10.10
CA ARG A 113 -60.22 43.49 9.27
C ARG A 113 -61.50 43.51 8.47
N HIS A 114 -62.00 44.71 8.21
CA HIS A 114 -63.04 44.97 7.23
C HIS A 114 -62.50 44.68 5.80
N PRO A 115 -63.36 44.34 4.81
CA PRO A 115 -62.92 44.10 3.43
C PRO A 115 -62.10 45.24 2.79
N ASN A 116 -62.27 46.48 3.25
CA ASN A 116 -61.50 47.65 2.80
C ASN A 116 -60.12 47.79 3.48
N GLY A 117 -59.75 46.89 4.38
CA GLY A 117 -58.47 46.86 5.10
C GLY A 117 -58.46 47.52 6.48
N ALA A 118 -59.55 48.18 6.91
CA ALA A 118 -59.65 48.77 8.24
C ALA A 118 -59.61 47.69 9.33
N ILE A 119 -58.84 47.91 10.40
CA ILE A 119 -58.68 46.93 11.48
C ILE A 119 -59.87 47.01 12.43
N PHE A 120 -60.51 45.89 12.71
CA PHE A 120 -61.51 45.77 13.77
C PHE A 120 -60.84 45.53 15.12
N GLN A 121 -59.94 44.55 15.17
CA GLN A 121 -59.21 44.19 16.38
C GLN A 121 -57.84 43.60 16.04
N VAL A 122 -56.93 43.72 16.99
CA VAL A 122 -55.60 43.10 16.99
C VAL A 122 -55.56 42.21 18.22
N SER A 123 -55.06 40.99 18.07
CA SER A 123 -54.88 40.09 19.22
C SER A 123 -53.91 40.69 20.25
N THR A 124 -53.97 40.21 21.49
CA THR A 124 -52.79 40.34 22.36
C THR A 124 -51.59 39.63 21.73
N ALA A 125 -50.38 39.93 22.23
CA ALA A 125 -49.21 39.16 21.84
C ALA A 125 -49.49 37.67 22.05
N THR A 126 -49.34 36.88 20.98
CA THR A 126 -49.52 35.43 21.05
C THR A 126 -48.33 34.80 21.77
N ASN A 127 -48.17 33.47 21.66
CA ASN A 127 -46.93 32.80 22.01
C ASN A 127 -45.79 33.11 21.02
N THR A 128 -44.56 32.89 21.47
CA THR A 128 -43.36 32.80 20.63
C THR A 128 -43.18 31.37 20.12
N LEU A 129 -42.39 31.21 19.05
CA LEU A 129 -41.91 29.90 18.59
C LEU A 129 -40.39 29.86 18.72
N THR A 130 -39.86 28.75 19.21
CA THR A 130 -38.41 28.54 19.31
C THR A 130 -38.01 27.43 18.36
N PHE A 131 -37.25 27.78 17.32
CA PHE A 131 -36.75 26.83 16.34
C PHE A 131 -35.43 26.22 16.80
N THR A 132 -35.23 24.95 16.46
CA THR A 132 -34.00 24.22 16.77
C THR A 132 -33.26 23.85 15.49
N SER A 133 -31.93 23.93 15.53
CA SER A 133 -31.10 23.49 14.41
C SER A 133 -31.19 21.97 14.26
N THR A 134 -30.91 21.50 13.05
CA THR A 134 -30.91 20.06 12.75
C THR A 134 -29.52 19.57 12.37
N THR A 135 -29.37 18.25 12.28
CA THR A 135 -28.11 17.66 11.82
C THR A 135 -28.00 17.75 10.31
N LEU A 136 -26.86 18.24 9.82
CA LEU A 136 -26.54 18.22 8.39
C LEU A 136 -26.31 16.75 7.95
N PRO A 137 -27.02 16.24 6.94
CA PRO A 137 -27.02 14.81 6.60
C PRO A 137 -25.64 14.21 6.29
N SER A 138 -24.80 14.97 5.58
CA SER A 138 -23.47 14.52 5.20
C SER A 138 -22.61 15.72 4.86
N ALA A 139 -21.34 15.67 5.24
CA ALA A 139 -20.31 16.50 4.66
C ALA A 139 -19.00 15.71 4.56
N THR A 140 -18.24 15.95 3.49
CA THR A 140 -16.91 15.39 3.25
C THR A 140 -15.96 16.52 2.89
N ILE A 141 -14.79 16.50 3.51
CA ILE A 141 -13.73 17.48 3.28
C ILE A 141 -12.47 16.68 2.93
N ALA A 142 -11.92 16.90 1.73
CA ALA A 142 -10.74 16.19 1.27
C ALA A 142 -9.78 17.12 0.52
N PRO A 143 -8.47 17.08 0.79
CA PRO A 143 -7.51 17.87 0.05
C PRO A 143 -7.27 17.30 -1.35
N VAL A 144 -6.74 18.14 -2.24
CA VAL A 144 -6.16 17.70 -3.52
C VAL A 144 -4.76 17.08 -3.32
N SER A 145 -3.99 17.58 -2.35
CA SER A 145 -2.67 17.04 -1.96
C SER A 145 -2.63 16.70 -0.48
N TYR A 146 -2.16 15.48 -0.16
CA TYR A 146 -2.02 14.97 1.21
C TYR A 146 -0.63 15.21 1.82
N TRP A 147 0.27 15.88 1.09
CA TRP A 147 1.62 16.14 1.56
C TRP A 147 1.66 17.24 2.62
N ALA A 148 2.41 17.01 3.68
CA ALA A 148 2.66 17.98 4.74
C ALA A 148 3.33 19.26 4.21
N GLY A 149 2.98 20.42 4.79
CA GLY A 149 3.56 21.73 4.47
C GLY A 149 3.23 22.28 3.07
N VAL A 150 2.50 21.52 2.24
CA VAL A 150 2.11 21.96 0.89
C VAL A 150 0.87 22.86 0.97
N THR A 151 0.88 23.93 0.18
CA THR A 151 -0.31 24.74 -0.10
C THR A 151 -1.18 24.03 -1.14
N THR A 152 -2.43 23.71 -0.81
CA THR A 152 -3.33 22.88 -1.62
C THR A 152 -4.76 23.42 -1.61
N GLU A 153 -5.60 22.86 -2.48
CA GLU A 153 -7.05 23.00 -2.43
C GLU A 153 -7.71 21.92 -1.55
N TYR A 154 -8.87 22.26 -0.98
CA TYR A 154 -9.78 21.38 -0.26
C TYR A 154 -11.15 21.36 -0.92
N ASN A 155 -11.62 20.16 -1.24
CA ASN A 155 -12.97 19.90 -1.73
C ASN A 155 -13.92 19.76 -0.54
N VAL A 156 -14.92 20.63 -0.45
CA VAL A 156 -16.00 20.54 0.53
C VAL A 156 -17.26 20.12 -0.22
N VAL A 157 -17.83 18.97 0.13
CA VAL A 157 -19.09 18.47 -0.44
C VAL A 157 -20.04 18.15 0.70
N PHE A 158 -21.30 18.56 0.58
CA PHE A 158 -22.32 18.34 1.59
C PHE A 158 -23.71 18.14 0.99
N ALA A 159 -24.62 17.66 1.84
CA ALA A 159 -26.05 17.61 1.57
C ALA A 159 -26.77 18.42 2.65
N ASN A 160 -27.90 19.02 2.31
CA ASN A 160 -28.76 19.76 3.24
C ASN A 160 -30.20 19.29 3.09
N LEU A 161 -30.95 19.29 4.18
CA LEU A 161 -32.38 19.03 4.16
C LEU A 161 -33.19 20.28 4.56
N ALA A 162 -32.55 21.27 5.17
CA ALA A 162 -33.11 22.59 5.41
C ALA A 162 -33.14 23.40 4.10
N TYR A 163 -34.19 24.17 3.90
CA TYR A 163 -34.18 25.29 2.96
C TYR A 163 -33.22 26.36 3.48
N VAL A 164 -32.32 26.82 2.62
CA VAL A 164 -31.29 27.79 2.96
C VAL A 164 -31.57 29.10 2.22
N PRO A 165 -32.02 30.17 2.92
CA PRO A 165 -32.34 31.44 2.29
C PRO A 165 -31.14 32.11 1.59
N PRO A 166 -31.38 33.02 0.62
CA PRO A 166 -30.31 33.84 0.04
C PRO A 166 -29.52 34.60 1.11
N GLY A 167 -28.21 34.76 0.94
CA GLY A 167 -27.32 35.41 1.91
C GLY A 167 -26.96 34.58 3.15
N SER A 168 -27.44 33.34 3.26
CA SER A 168 -27.00 32.36 4.26
C SER A 168 -25.52 31.99 4.09
N ARG A 169 -24.92 31.34 5.08
CA ARG A 169 -23.49 31.04 5.12
C ARG A 169 -23.25 29.56 5.32
N VAL A 170 -22.23 29.03 4.66
CA VAL A 170 -21.65 27.71 4.96
C VAL A 170 -20.30 27.94 5.62
N GLU A 171 -20.20 27.57 6.88
CA GLU A 171 -19.01 27.74 7.71
C GLU A 171 -18.31 26.40 7.87
N VAL A 172 -17.02 26.36 7.50
CA VAL A 172 -16.16 25.19 7.65
C VAL A 172 -15.10 25.51 8.68
N THR A 173 -15.13 24.79 9.80
CA THR A 173 -14.11 24.88 10.84
C THR A 173 -13.04 23.84 10.59
N PHE A 174 -11.82 24.30 10.31
CA PHE A 174 -10.61 23.50 10.20
C PHE A 174 -10.00 23.24 11.58
N PRO A 175 -9.34 22.10 11.79
CA PRO A 175 -8.47 21.91 12.95
C PRO A 175 -7.41 23.03 13.02
N SER A 176 -7.05 23.45 14.23
CA SER A 176 -6.17 24.62 14.46
C SER A 176 -4.75 24.51 13.87
N ARG A 177 -4.35 23.32 13.42
CA ARG A 177 -3.04 23.07 12.81
C ARG A 177 -2.98 23.47 11.32
N PHE A 178 -4.13 23.60 10.65
CA PHE A 178 -4.19 24.04 9.27
C PHE A 178 -4.06 25.57 9.21
N ASP A 179 -3.27 26.08 8.26
CA ASP A 179 -3.23 27.50 7.97
C ASP A 179 -4.16 27.82 6.80
N ILE A 180 -5.26 28.51 7.11
CA ILE A 180 -6.26 28.96 6.14
C ILE A 180 -6.21 30.47 5.91
N SER A 181 -5.19 31.18 6.40
CA SER A 181 -5.09 32.65 6.38
C SER A 181 -5.20 33.26 4.99
N SER A 182 -4.84 32.50 3.95
CA SER A 182 -4.87 32.93 2.55
C SER A 182 -5.98 32.24 1.74
N ALA A 183 -6.91 31.53 2.40
CA ALA A 183 -7.88 30.69 1.73
C ALA A 183 -8.83 31.50 0.83
N THR A 184 -8.98 31.06 -0.42
CA THR A 184 -9.90 31.68 -1.39
C THR A 184 -10.78 30.63 -2.07
N LEU A 185 -11.85 31.07 -2.73
CA LEU A 185 -12.82 30.20 -3.39
C LEU A 185 -12.37 29.97 -4.85
N SER A 186 -12.18 28.72 -5.26
CA SER A 186 -11.76 28.39 -6.64
C SER A 186 -12.85 27.75 -7.49
N HIS A 187 -13.79 27.03 -6.87
CA HIS A 187 -14.86 26.34 -7.59
C HIS A 187 -16.14 26.23 -6.76
N ILE A 188 -17.29 26.15 -7.43
CA ILE A 188 -18.62 26.01 -6.83
C ILE A 188 -19.41 24.96 -7.61
N THR A 189 -20.11 24.07 -6.92
CA THR A 189 -20.95 23.01 -7.50
C THR A 189 -22.32 22.98 -6.81
N ASN A 190 -23.41 23.01 -7.59
CA ASN A 190 -24.79 22.95 -7.09
C ASN A 190 -25.13 23.98 -5.99
N LEU A 191 -24.49 25.15 -6.06
CA LEU A 191 -24.73 26.31 -5.20
C LEU A 191 -24.82 27.58 -6.07
N PRO A 192 -25.42 28.67 -5.57
CA PRO A 192 -25.47 29.94 -6.28
C PRO A 192 -24.05 30.42 -6.61
N ILE A 193 -23.85 30.95 -7.81
CA ILE A 193 -22.53 31.46 -8.25
C ILE A 193 -22.47 32.98 -8.09
N VAL A 194 -23.56 33.68 -8.42
CA VAL A 194 -23.64 35.15 -8.32
C VAL A 194 -23.63 35.60 -6.87
N ASN A 195 -22.75 36.52 -6.51
CA ASN A 195 -22.58 37.07 -5.16
C ASN A 195 -22.18 36.06 -4.08
N THR A 196 -21.69 34.88 -4.47
CA THR A 196 -21.13 33.92 -3.53
C THR A 196 -19.68 34.27 -3.26
N ILE A 197 -19.35 34.56 -2.00
CA ILE A 197 -18.03 35.03 -1.58
C ILE A 197 -17.50 34.21 -0.41
N VAL A 198 -16.18 34.06 -0.35
CA VAL A 198 -15.51 33.50 0.83
C VAL A 198 -14.90 34.61 1.67
N SER A 199 -14.95 34.43 2.98
CA SER A 199 -14.28 35.25 3.98
C SER A 199 -13.77 34.35 5.10
N LEU A 200 -12.78 34.83 5.85
CA LEU A 200 -12.32 34.14 7.05
C LEU A 200 -13.04 34.75 8.26
N ALA A 201 -13.83 33.94 8.96
CA ALA A 201 -14.50 34.36 10.19
C ALA A 201 -13.54 34.30 11.40
N SER A 202 -12.53 33.44 11.33
CA SER A 202 -11.42 33.33 12.29
C SER A 202 -10.21 32.69 11.60
N SER A 203 -9.14 32.43 12.35
CA SER A 203 -7.97 31.65 11.86
C SER A 203 -8.28 30.19 11.55
N THR A 204 -9.46 29.67 11.92
CA THR A 204 -9.87 28.28 11.67
C THR A 204 -11.20 28.15 10.95
N ILE A 205 -11.97 29.23 10.80
CA ILE A 205 -13.30 29.18 10.19
C ILE A 205 -13.29 29.90 8.84
N ALA A 206 -13.44 29.12 7.77
CA ALA A 206 -13.73 29.62 6.43
C ALA A 206 -15.25 29.75 6.25
N ARG A 207 -15.73 30.94 5.90
CA ARG A 207 -17.14 31.25 5.70
C ARG A 207 -17.43 31.53 4.24
N VAL A 208 -18.28 30.72 3.63
CA VAL A 208 -18.82 30.94 2.28
C VAL A 208 -20.22 31.53 2.41
N THR A 209 -20.37 32.82 2.09
CA THR A 209 -21.67 33.48 2.03
C THR A 209 -22.30 33.16 0.68
N LEU A 210 -23.48 32.53 0.70
CA LEU A 210 -24.23 32.12 -0.47
C LEU A 210 -24.94 33.31 -1.10
N GLY A 211 -25.00 33.29 -2.42
CA GLY A 211 -25.52 34.36 -3.26
C GLY A 211 -27.02 34.66 -3.16
N ASN A 212 -27.55 35.17 -4.28
CA ASN A 212 -28.88 35.75 -4.40
C ASN A 212 -30.05 34.76 -4.52
N ILE A 213 -29.78 33.46 -4.66
CA ILE A 213 -30.80 32.42 -4.83
C ILE A 213 -30.77 31.48 -3.62
N ALA A 214 -31.94 31.03 -3.19
CA ALA A 214 -32.07 30.08 -2.10
C ALA A 214 -31.54 28.70 -2.50
N VAL A 215 -30.95 27.98 -1.54
CA VAL A 215 -30.52 26.60 -1.73
C VAL A 215 -31.57 25.66 -1.17
N LEU A 216 -32.23 24.93 -2.05
CA LEU A 216 -33.25 23.95 -1.70
C LEU A 216 -32.63 22.72 -0.99
N PRO A 217 -33.42 21.86 -0.35
CA PRO A 217 -32.94 20.55 0.10
C PRO A 217 -32.32 19.74 -1.06
N GLY A 218 -31.22 19.04 -0.83
CA GLY A 218 -30.56 18.24 -1.86
C GLY A 218 -29.17 17.73 -1.49
N THR A 219 -28.54 17.01 -2.41
CA THR A 219 -27.22 16.39 -2.27
C THR A 219 -26.22 16.95 -3.28
N GLY A 220 -24.93 16.62 -3.12
CA GLY A 220 -23.89 16.97 -4.10
C GLY A 220 -23.58 18.47 -4.20
N ARG A 221 -23.82 19.22 -3.12
CA ARG A 221 -23.49 20.64 -3.04
C ARG A 221 -22.05 20.78 -2.59
N GLY A 222 -21.31 21.72 -3.17
CA GLY A 222 -19.91 21.83 -2.78
C GLY A 222 -19.20 23.04 -3.32
N PHE A 223 -18.00 23.22 -2.83
CA PHE A 223 -17.07 24.25 -3.25
C PHE A 223 -15.63 23.82 -2.98
N ARG A 224 -14.69 24.52 -3.60
CA ARG A 224 -13.25 24.34 -3.37
C ARG A 224 -12.65 25.56 -2.71
N LEU A 225 -11.93 25.32 -1.62
CA LEU A 225 -11.11 26.32 -0.94
C LEU A 225 -9.65 26.09 -1.33
N GLN A 226 -9.03 27.03 -2.03
CA GLN A 226 -7.61 27.00 -2.41
C GLN A 226 -6.76 27.80 -1.43
N ASN A 227 -5.43 27.68 -1.53
CA ASN A 227 -4.44 28.36 -0.69
C ASN A 227 -4.48 27.98 0.80
N ILE A 228 -4.77 26.71 1.09
CA ILE A 228 -4.72 26.17 2.46
C ILE A 228 -3.39 25.42 2.63
N VAL A 229 -2.64 25.73 3.68
CA VAL A 229 -1.38 25.03 3.98
C VAL A 229 -1.66 23.85 4.90
N ASN A 230 -1.23 22.66 4.47
CA ASN A 230 -1.30 21.45 5.29
C ASN A 230 -0.30 21.56 6.47
N PRO A 231 -0.67 21.05 7.66
CA PRO A 231 0.27 20.92 8.79
C PRO A 231 1.38 19.90 8.50
N GLY A 232 2.25 19.64 9.48
CA GLY A 232 3.13 18.48 9.46
C GLY A 232 2.34 17.16 9.42
N SER A 233 3.01 16.05 9.16
CA SER A 233 2.39 14.74 8.94
C SER A 233 1.67 14.22 10.18
N SER A 234 0.49 13.62 10.00
CA SER A 234 -0.26 12.96 11.08
C SER A 234 0.29 11.58 11.43
N CYS A 235 1.15 11.04 10.57
CA CYS A 235 1.74 9.72 10.66
C CYS A 235 3.18 9.72 10.12
N ASP A 236 3.91 8.63 10.32
CA ASP A 236 5.28 8.47 9.85
C ASP A 236 5.37 7.76 8.48
N GLU A 237 4.46 8.10 7.56
CA GLU A 237 4.32 7.44 6.25
C GLU A 237 4.49 8.42 5.09
N PHE A 238 5.02 7.92 3.96
CA PHE A 238 5.10 8.65 2.69
C PHE A 238 3.89 8.38 1.77
N ILE A 239 3.10 7.34 2.07
CA ILE A 239 1.99 6.87 1.22
C ILE A 239 0.69 7.00 2.03
N VAL A 240 -0.31 7.67 1.46
CA VAL A 240 -1.53 8.07 2.18
C VAL A 240 -2.36 6.87 2.63
N GLU A 241 -2.37 5.79 1.83
CA GLU A 241 -3.08 4.55 2.11
C GLU A 241 -2.56 3.83 3.35
N TYR A 242 -1.32 4.09 3.77
CA TYR A 242 -0.72 3.53 4.98
C TYR A 242 -0.90 4.46 6.20
N CYS A 243 -1.37 5.69 5.98
CA CYS A 243 -1.56 6.69 7.03
C CYS A 243 -2.95 6.57 7.68
N THR A 244 -3.04 5.83 8.78
CA THR A 244 -4.30 5.69 9.54
C THR A 244 -4.64 6.86 10.47
N PRO A 245 -3.69 7.57 11.10
CA PRO A 245 -3.99 8.73 11.93
C PRO A 245 -4.37 9.95 11.08
N THR A 246 -5.40 10.69 11.50
CA THR A 246 -5.85 11.93 10.84
C THR A 246 -5.73 13.14 11.77
N TRP A 247 -5.65 14.35 11.19
CA TRP A 247 -5.68 15.56 11.99
C TRP A 247 -7.08 16.01 12.37
N GLY A 248 -7.44 15.81 13.64
CA GLY A 248 -8.67 16.33 14.24
C GLY A 248 -9.93 15.95 13.46
N SER A 249 -11.02 16.65 13.73
CA SER A 249 -12.23 16.62 12.91
C SER A 249 -12.57 18.02 12.43
N TYR A 250 -13.22 18.11 11.29
CA TYR A 250 -13.81 19.37 10.82
C TYR A 250 -15.23 19.52 11.35
N THR A 251 -15.74 20.76 11.31
CA THR A 251 -17.16 21.05 11.52
C THR A 251 -17.70 21.78 10.31
N VAL A 252 -18.93 21.44 9.89
CA VAL A 252 -19.64 22.17 8.83
C VAL A 252 -20.97 22.64 9.36
N THR A 253 -21.20 23.96 9.33
CA THR A 253 -22.43 24.59 9.81
C THR A 253 -23.03 25.45 8.71
N ILE A 254 -24.32 25.26 8.43
CA ILE A 254 -25.10 26.17 7.61
C ILE A 254 -25.82 27.14 8.55
N THR A 255 -25.57 28.44 8.39
CA THR A 255 -26.20 29.50 9.18
C THR A 255 -26.97 30.47 8.29
N ASP A 256 -27.95 31.17 8.84
CA ASP A 256 -28.57 32.31 8.17
C ASP A 256 -27.63 33.53 8.15
N ASN A 257 -28.08 34.65 7.59
CA ASN A 257 -27.27 35.87 7.57
C ASN A 257 -27.04 36.48 8.97
N GLY A 258 -27.86 36.11 9.96
CA GLY A 258 -27.72 36.48 11.37
C GLY A 258 -26.73 35.60 12.14
N GLY A 259 -26.26 34.49 11.55
CA GLY A 259 -25.37 33.53 12.21
C GLY A 259 -26.10 32.44 13.01
N ASN A 260 -27.44 32.37 12.92
CA ASN A 260 -28.21 31.32 13.56
C ASN A 260 -28.14 30.03 12.72
N ALA A 261 -27.96 28.88 13.36
CA ALA A 261 -27.78 27.61 12.67
C ALA A 261 -29.08 27.06 12.07
N LEU A 262 -29.01 26.61 10.82
CA LEU A 262 -30.05 25.80 10.17
C LEU A 262 -29.72 24.31 10.36
N GLU A 263 -28.53 23.93 9.92
CA GLU A 263 -28.01 22.57 9.96
C GLU A 263 -26.54 22.56 10.35
N ALA A 264 -26.09 21.57 11.14
CA ALA A 264 -24.69 21.43 11.51
C ALA A 264 -24.26 19.95 11.52
N LEU A 265 -23.02 19.69 11.12
CA LEU A 265 -22.33 18.43 11.35
C LEU A 265 -21.06 18.72 12.15
N THR A 266 -21.09 18.36 13.43
CA THR A 266 -20.06 18.68 14.42
C THR A 266 -18.80 17.82 14.32
N THR A 267 -18.88 16.69 13.62
CA THR A 267 -17.76 15.77 13.43
C THR A 267 -17.74 15.28 12.00
N VAL A 268 -16.95 15.95 11.16
CA VAL A 268 -16.56 15.46 9.83
C VAL A 268 -15.17 14.85 9.95
N ALA A 269 -14.97 13.69 9.34
CA ALA A 269 -13.71 12.94 9.41
C ALA A 269 -12.50 13.84 9.05
N GLY A 270 -11.44 13.71 9.84
CA GLY A 270 -10.18 14.42 9.61
C GLY A 270 -9.48 13.95 8.35
N THR A 271 -8.44 14.69 7.97
CA THR A 271 -7.61 14.37 6.81
C THR A 271 -6.30 13.71 7.29
N PRO A 272 -5.90 12.54 6.74
CA PRO A 272 -4.55 12.01 6.94
C PRO A 272 -3.54 12.90 6.21
N ILE A 273 -2.39 13.21 6.79
CA ILE A 273 -1.35 14.01 6.13
C ILE A 273 -0.04 13.23 6.20
N VAL A 274 0.58 13.00 5.05
CA VAL A 274 1.83 12.22 4.92
C VAL A 274 3.05 13.14 4.81
N LYS A 275 4.19 12.67 5.32
CA LYS A 275 5.47 13.39 5.22
C LYS A 275 5.97 13.33 3.79
N LYS A 276 6.56 14.41 3.28
CA LYS A 276 7.08 14.50 1.92
C LYS A 276 8.56 14.06 1.86
N PRO A 277 9.05 13.48 0.76
CA PRO A 277 10.49 13.28 0.58
C PRO A 277 11.23 14.63 0.57
N LEU A 278 12.25 14.75 1.42
CA LEU A 278 13.14 15.91 1.40
C LEU A 278 14.00 15.86 0.13
N THR A 279 14.12 17.00 -0.56
CA THR A 279 14.79 17.04 -1.88
C THR A 279 16.27 16.71 -1.77
N TYR A 280 16.91 17.17 -0.70
CA TYR A 280 18.29 16.85 -0.40
C TYR A 280 18.54 16.98 1.10
N GLY A 281 19.36 16.09 1.65
CA GLY A 281 19.85 16.15 3.02
C GLY A 281 21.27 15.61 3.09
N ARG A 282 22.13 16.25 3.87
CA ARG A 282 23.51 15.81 4.14
C ARG A 282 23.90 16.19 5.56
N VAL A 283 24.55 15.27 6.26
CA VAL A 283 25.22 15.53 7.54
C VAL A 283 26.70 15.20 7.39
N ARG A 284 27.57 16.15 7.72
CA ARG A 284 29.03 16.04 7.52
C ARG A 284 29.80 16.45 8.77
N PRO A 285 30.32 15.50 9.56
CA PRO A 285 31.27 15.78 10.63
C PRO A 285 32.54 16.44 10.08
N LEU A 286 33.11 17.39 10.81
CA LEU A 286 34.34 18.08 10.42
C LEU A 286 35.55 17.16 10.54
N LEU A 287 35.68 16.46 11.67
CA LEU A 287 36.71 15.44 11.89
C LEU A 287 36.19 14.06 11.52
N LYS A 288 37.11 13.19 11.11
CA LYS A 288 36.84 11.80 10.69
C LYS A 288 37.60 10.77 11.52
N THR A 289 38.37 11.25 12.50
CA THR A 289 39.07 10.38 13.44
C THR A 289 38.04 9.70 14.34
N PRO A 290 38.08 8.37 14.53
CA PRO A 290 37.10 7.66 15.35
C PRO A 290 36.98 8.21 16.77
N ASN A 291 35.79 8.12 17.36
CA ASN A 291 35.52 8.50 18.75
C ASN A 291 36.00 9.93 19.11
N THR A 292 36.00 10.84 18.15
CA THR A 292 36.49 12.21 18.32
C THR A 292 35.33 13.19 18.39
N LEU A 293 35.38 14.08 19.39
CA LEU A 293 34.46 15.20 19.50
C LEU A 293 34.71 16.20 18.36
N THR A 294 33.65 16.57 17.65
CA THR A 294 33.72 17.43 16.48
C THR A 294 32.45 18.26 16.29
N VAL A 295 32.46 19.10 15.27
CA VAL A 295 31.26 19.80 14.78
C VAL A 295 30.72 19.02 13.57
N ALA A 296 29.41 19.04 13.36
CA ALA A 296 28.79 18.50 12.15
C ALA A 296 28.05 19.60 11.39
N THR A 297 28.24 19.62 10.07
CA THR A 297 27.47 20.48 9.16
C THR A 297 26.24 19.72 8.72
N VAL A 298 25.06 20.32 8.89
CA VAL A 298 23.79 19.84 8.34
C VAL A 298 23.45 20.72 7.16
N THR A 299 23.21 20.12 6.00
CA THR A 299 22.81 20.81 4.77
C THR A 299 21.56 20.15 4.21
N LEU A 300 20.60 20.92 3.71
CA LEU A 300 19.37 20.42 3.12
C LEU A 300 18.79 21.35 2.05
N ASP A 301 17.97 20.77 1.19
CA ASP A 301 17.09 21.49 0.27
C ASP A 301 15.64 21.09 0.57
N THR A 302 14.79 22.09 0.73
CA THR A 302 13.37 21.92 1.09
C THR A 302 12.49 22.44 -0.04
N SER A 303 11.42 21.69 -0.32
CA SER A 303 10.45 22.02 -1.34
C SER A 303 9.15 22.57 -0.75
N THR A 304 9.13 22.81 0.56
CA THR A 304 8.00 23.37 1.32
C THR A 304 8.52 24.42 2.29
N THR A 305 7.62 25.22 2.86
CA THR A 305 8.02 26.23 3.85
C THR A 305 8.25 25.57 5.20
N ILE A 306 9.39 25.84 5.84
CA ILE A 306 9.61 25.51 7.26
C ILE A 306 9.04 26.68 8.09
N PRO A 307 7.95 26.48 8.84
CA PRO A 307 7.27 27.57 9.53
C PRO A 307 8.07 28.09 10.71
N LEU A 308 7.79 29.33 11.10
CA LEU A 308 8.24 29.94 12.34
C LEU A 308 7.86 29.03 13.53
N GLY A 309 8.81 28.78 14.43
CA GLY A 309 8.65 27.85 15.55
C GLY A 309 8.83 26.38 15.17
N GLY A 310 8.90 26.05 13.87
CA GLY A 310 9.25 24.73 13.35
C GLY A 310 10.72 24.37 13.55
N TYR A 311 11.15 23.22 13.01
CA TYR A 311 12.49 22.70 13.28
C TYR A 311 13.18 22.11 12.05
N ILE A 312 14.51 22.17 12.02
CA ILE A 312 15.35 21.30 11.20
C ILE A 312 16.00 20.28 12.14
N GLU A 313 15.73 19.00 11.92
CA GLU A 313 16.29 17.89 12.70
C GLU A 313 17.33 17.12 11.89
N ALA A 314 18.46 16.79 12.53
CA ALA A 314 19.36 15.75 12.09
C ALA A 314 19.39 14.62 13.14
N VAL A 315 19.04 13.41 12.73
CA VAL A 315 19.18 12.19 13.52
C VAL A 315 20.45 11.48 13.09
N LEU A 316 21.25 11.08 14.08
CA LEU A 316 22.52 10.42 13.92
C LEU A 316 22.34 8.90 14.09
N PRO A 317 23.13 8.07 13.38
CA PRO A 317 23.09 6.61 13.51
C PRO A 317 23.67 6.14 14.86
N ALA A 318 23.43 4.87 15.22
CA ALA A 318 23.56 4.32 16.58
C ALA A 318 24.96 4.42 17.25
N ASP A 319 26.02 4.70 16.49
CA ASP A 319 27.39 4.85 17.00
C ASP A 319 27.88 6.31 17.06
N TYR A 320 27.12 7.25 16.49
CA TYR A 320 27.33 8.66 16.74
C TYR A 320 26.67 9.05 18.06
N SER A 321 27.22 10.05 18.74
CA SER A 321 26.57 10.60 19.92
C SER A 321 26.59 12.12 19.92
N VAL A 322 25.52 12.70 20.45
CA VAL A 322 25.48 14.10 20.83
C VAL A 322 26.02 14.22 22.25
N GLY A 323 27.08 15.01 22.41
CA GLY A 323 27.76 15.23 23.67
C GLY A 323 26.91 15.95 24.71
N ALA A 324 27.31 15.87 25.98
CA ALA A 324 26.56 16.46 27.08
C ALA A 324 26.62 18.01 27.10
N GLY A 325 25.57 18.61 27.69
CA GLY A 325 25.42 20.05 27.85
C GLY A 325 24.74 20.75 26.67
N THR A 326 24.76 22.08 26.66
CA THR A 326 24.10 22.88 25.62
C THR A 326 24.80 22.69 24.27
N ILE A 327 24.02 22.32 23.24
CA ILE A 327 24.45 22.27 21.85
C ILE A 327 24.24 23.65 21.22
N THR A 328 25.19 24.10 20.43
CA THR A 328 25.14 25.39 19.74
C THR A 328 25.05 25.18 18.23
N ALA A 329 24.16 25.95 17.59
CA ALA A 329 24.12 26.08 16.14
C ALA A 329 24.89 27.34 15.70
N SER A 330 25.65 27.24 14.63
CA SER A 330 26.43 28.33 14.04
C SER A 330 26.45 28.23 12.52
N SER A 331 27.09 29.19 11.85
CA SER A 331 27.25 29.18 10.38
C SER A 331 25.93 29.06 9.62
N LEU A 332 24.91 29.80 10.06
CA LEU A 332 23.56 29.76 9.50
C LEU A 332 23.56 30.33 8.07
N VAL A 333 23.17 29.51 7.09
CA VAL A 333 23.01 29.87 5.68
C VAL A 333 21.56 29.61 5.28
N ASN A 334 20.89 30.60 4.70
CA ASN A 334 19.46 30.57 4.36
C ASN A 334 18.55 30.23 5.56
N ILE A 335 19.02 30.51 6.78
CA ILE A 335 18.30 30.36 8.04
C ILE A 335 18.29 31.72 8.74
N PRO A 336 17.14 32.20 9.27
CA PRO A 336 17.09 33.45 10.00
C PRO A 336 18.05 33.47 11.20
N GLY A 337 18.82 34.55 11.36
CA GLY A 337 19.85 34.67 12.40
C GLY A 337 19.34 34.60 13.84
N ALA A 338 18.03 34.75 14.06
CA ALA A 338 17.40 34.55 15.37
C ALA A 338 17.27 33.06 15.77
N SER A 339 17.48 32.12 14.83
CA SER A 339 17.36 30.68 15.06
C SER A 339 18.60 30.15 15.78
N SER A 340 18.63 30.27 17.12
CA SER A 340 19.77 29.86 17.95
C SER A 340 19.47 28.71 18.91
N ALA A 341 18.20 28.40 19.14
CA ALA A 341 17.78 27.36 20.07
C ALA A 341 17.94 25.97 19.44
N VAL A 342 18.78 25.12 20.06
CA VAL A 342 18.97 23.72 19.67
C VAL A 342 18.46 22.81 20.77
N ILE A 343 17.56 21.90 20.40
CA ILE A 343 17.08 20.82 21.26
C ILE A 343 17.79 19.54 20.82
N SER A 344 18.40 18.82 21.75
CA SER A 344 19.12 17.59 21.43
C SER A 344 18.68 16.41 22.27
N THR A 345 18.76 15.22 21.68
CA THR A 345 18.75 13.92 22.35
C THR A 345 20.11 13.27 22.16
N PRO A 346 20.42 12.13 22.80
CA PRO A 346 21.69 11.44 22.57
C PRO A 346 21.99 11.09 21.10
N SER A 347 20.96 10.99 20.26
CA SER A 347 21.05 10.60 18.85
C SER A 347 20.43 11.62 17.88
N SER A 348 20.01 12.81 18.32
CA SER A 348 19.48 13.82 17.40
C SER A 348 19.70 15.25 17.86
N VAL A 349 19.74 16.17 16.90
CA VAL A 349 19.79 17.62 17.10
C VAL A 349 18.67 18.28 16.31
N LYS A 350 17.94 19.21 16.92
CA LYS A 350 16.84 19.97 16.34
C LYS A 350 17.10 21.46 16.49
N LEU A 351 17.33 22.16 15.40
CA LEU A 351 17.40 23.62 15.37
C LEU A 351 15.98 24.18 15.26
N GLN A 352 15.56 24.99 16.22
CA GLN A 352 14.27 25.69 16.17
C GLN A 352 14.37 26.96 15.31
N ILE A 353 13.42 27.13 14.38
CA ILE A 353 13.36 28.28 13.49
C ILE A 353 12.69 29.46 14.20
N ALA A 354 13.36 30.61 14.23
CA ALA A 354 12.89 31.82 14.89
C ALA A 354 13.06 33.06 14.00
N GLY A 355 12.29 34.12 14.26
CA GLY A 355 12.33 35.39 13.52
C GLY A 355 11.48 35.41 12.24
N ALA A 356 11.59 34.41 11.37
CA ALA A 356 10.78 34.31 10.14
C ALA A 356 10.65 32.84 9.66
N ASN A 357 9.69 32.59 8.76
CA ASN A 357 9.59 31.32 8.04
C ASN A 357 10.79 31.13 7.09
N ILE A 358 11.22 29.89 6.84
CA ILE A 358 12.15 29.57 5.75
C ILE A 358 11.31 29.11 4.55
N PRO A 359 11.23 29.88 3.45
CA PRO A 359 10.52 29.44 2.25
C PRO A 359 11.21 28.25 1.58
N ALA A 360 10.50 27.56 0.69
CA ALA A 360 11.08 26.51 -0.14
C ALA A 360 12.34 27.03 -0.86
N THR A 361 13.50 26.44 -0.58
CA THR A 361 14.80 26.90 -1.09
C THR A 361 15.85 25.79 -0.98
N SER A 362 16.96 25.97 -1.69
CA SER A 362 18.14 25.11 -1.64
C SER A 362 19.29 25.74 -0.85
N GLY A 363 20.25 24.92 -0.41
CA GLY A 363 21.47 25.36 0.25
C GLY A 363 21.25 25.83 1.68
N ILE A 364 20.20 25.34 2.35
CA ILE A 364 20.02 25.58 3.79
C ILE A 364 21.14 24.85 4.51
N SER A 365 21.90 25.54 5.36
CA SER A 365 23.03 24.93 6.05
C SER A 365 23.28 25.55 7.42
N PHE A 366 23.71 24.73 8.37
CA PHE A 366 24.20 25.16 9.68
C PHE A 366 25.18 24.13 10.26
N THR A 367 25.97 24.55 11.23
CA THR A 367 26.87 23.68 11.99
C THR A 367 26.36 23.48 13.40
N VAL A 368 26.40 22.25 13.90
CA VAL A 368 26.16 21.90 15.31
C VAL A 368 27.45 21.41 15.96
N ASP A 369 27.69 21.81 17.20
CA ASP A 369 28.84 21.36 17.97
C ASP A 369 28.58 20.05 18.74
N LYS A 370 29.64 19.57 19.40
CA LYS A 370 29.63 18.42 20.31
C LYS A 370 29.07 17.13 19.72
N ILE A 371 29.33 16.87 18.44
CA ILE A 371 29.04 15.59 17.83
C ILE A 371 30.26 14.69 17.98
N THR A 372 30.10 13.49 18.53
CA THR A 372 31.18 12.50 18.59
C THR A 372 31.07 11.59 17.37
N THR A 373 32.12 11.54 16.56
CA THR A 373 32.23 10.59 15.43
C THR A 373 32.26 9.16 15.95
N PRO A 374 31.81 8.18 15.17
CA PRO A 374 31.62 6.82 15.62
C PRO A 374 32.92 6.02 15.58
N SER A 375 32.84 4.72 15.87
CA SER A 375 33.93 3.77 15.62
C SER A 375 34.18 3.56 14.12
N ASN A 376 35.34 3.02 13.74
CA ASN A 376 35.70 2.74 12.33
C ASN A 376 34.72 1.80 11.59
N ASN A 377 33.94 1.02 12.33
CA ASN A 377 33.05 -0.01 11.78
C ASN A 377 31.58 0.38 11.84
N ALA A 378 31.29 1.63 12.18
CA ALA A 378 29.93 2.10 12.33
C ALA A 378 29.17 2.12 11.01
N VAL A 379 27.94 1.61 11.08
CA VAL A 379 26.99 1.54 9.97
C VAL A 379 25.71 2.28 10.32
N GLY A 380 24.98 2.72 9.30
CA GLY A 380 23.69 3.38 9.43
C GLY A 380 23.59 4.63 8.58
N ASN A 381 22.41 5.24 8.57
CA ASN A 381 22.13 6.45 7.81
C ASN A 381 21.85 7.60 8.76
N PHE A 382 22.21 8.81 8.35
CA PHE A 382 21.63 10.00 8.93
C PHE A 382 20.19 10.15 8.44
N ILE A 383 19.35 10.78 9.26
CA ILE A 383 18.02 11.21 8.85
C ILE A 383 17.97 12.73 9.00
N VAL A 384 17.56 13.43 7.95
CA VAL A 384 17.31 14.87 8.00
C VAL A 384 15.83 15.11 7.82
N ARG A 385 15.24 15.90 8.73
CA ARG A 385 13.81 16.24 8.70
C ARG A 385 13.59 17.73 8.81
N THR A 386 12.58 18.23 8.13
CA THR A 386 11.94 19.51 8.47
C THR A 386 10.67 19.21 9.27
N ARG A 387 10.34 20.06 10.24
CA ARG A 387 9.19 19.87 11.13
C ARG A 387 8.38 21.14 11.28
N ASP A 388 7.08 20.98 11.50
CA ASP A 388 6.18 22.07 11.87
C ASP A 388 6.41 22.55 13.31
N ALA A 389 5.76 23.65 13.70
CA ALA A 389 5.87 24.20 15.05
C ALA A 389 5.33 23.25 16.15
N GLY A 390 4.46 22.31 15.78
CA GLY A 390 3.98 21.24 16.66
C GLY A 390 4.95 20.06 16.78
N GLY A 391 6.06 20.06 16.03
CA GLY A 391 7.07 19.01 16.00
C GLY A 391 6.78 17.87 15.03
N ASN A 392 5.73 17.93 14.20
CA ASN A 392 5.41 16.89 13.22
C ASN A 392 6.25 17.04 11.96
N THR A 393 6.57 15.92 11.30
CA THR A 393 7.47 15.91 10.14
C THR A 393 6.80 16.54 8.91
N ILE A 394 7.47 17.48 8.26
CA ILE A 394 7.03 18.04 6.97
C ILE A 394 7.71 17.28 5.84
N GLU A 395 9.04 17.30 5.81
CA GLU A 395 9.85 16.52 4.89
C GLU A 395 10.86 15.64 5.62
N GLU A 396 11.24 14.53 5.00
CA GLU A 396 12.27 13.61 5.51
C GLU A 396 13.15 13.07 4.39
N SER A 397 14.45 13.00 4.64
CA SER A 397 15.38 12.11 3.95
C SER A 397 15.97 11.15 4.98
N SER A 398 15.66 9.85 4.85
CA SER A 398 16.03 8.80 5.81
C SER A 398 17.24 7.95 5.37
N THR A 399 17.75 8.20 4.17
CA THR A 399 18.90 7.51 3.58
C THR A 399 20.02 8.50 3.28
N VAL A 400 20.30 9.43 4.21
CA VAL A 400 21.43 10.33 4.08
C VAL A 400 22.69 9.56 4.48
N GLY A 401 23.37 8.97 3.49
CA GLY A 401 24.69 8.38 3.68
C GLY A 401 25.69 9.45 4.14
N GLY A 402 26.65 9.07 4.99
CA GLY A 402 27.80 9.93 5.31
C GLY A 402 28.64 10.26 4.05
N GLU A 403 29.68 11.08 4.20
CA GLU A 403 30.54 11.56 3.09
C GLU A 403 31.28 10.46 2.29
N GLY A 404 31.05 9.18 2.56
CA GLY A 404 31.73 8.02 1.97
C GLY A 404 30.92 7.15 1.00
N CYS A 405 29.59 7.10 1.11
CA CYS A 405 28.80 6.02 0.50
C CYS A 405 28.44 6.24 -0.98
N THR A 406 28.30 7.51 -1.39
CA THR A 406 28.05 7.85 -2.80
C THR A 406 29.21 7.43 -3.72
N TYR A 407 30.45 7.38 -3.19
CA TYR A 407 31.62 6.92 -3.95
C TYR A 407 31.64 5.41 -4.19
N VAL A 408 30.83 4.64 -3.45
CA VAL A 408 30.64 3.19 -3.61
C VAL A 408 29.18 2.88 -3.96
N ASN A 409 28.55 3.77 -4.73
CA ASN A 409 27.18 3.63 -5.25
C ASN A 409 26.13 3.26 -4.19
N ASP A 410 26.30 3.75 -2.96
CA ASP A 410 25.45 3.43 -1.80
C ASP A 410 25.26 1.91 -1.62
N CYS A 411 26.35 1.16 -1.80
CA CYS A 411 26.40 -0.30 -1.76
C CYS A 411 25.38 -0.98 -2.69
N SER A 412 24.99 -0.28 -3.76
CA SER A 412 24.02 -0.70 -4.77
C SER A 412 22.70 -1.22 -4.17
N GLY A 413 22.35 -0.80 -2.94
CA GLY A 413 21.21 -1.32 -2.18
C GLY A 413 21.36 -2.77 -1.68
N HIS A 414 22.54 -3.38 -1.82
CA HIS A 414 22.82 -4.77 -1.46
C HIS A 414 23.82 -4.91 -0.29
N GLY A 415 24.06 -3.83 0.46
CA GLY A 415 24.91 -3.87 1.63
C GLY A 415 24.73 -2.65 2.53
N THR A 416 25.46 -2.63 3.63
CA THR A 416 25.53 -1.49 4.54
C THR A 416 26.88 -0.79 4.39
N CYS A 417 26.85 0.52 4.21
CA CYS A 417 28.05 1.33 4.07
C CYS A 417 28.62 1.73 5.44
N THR A 418 29.92 1.60 5.61
CA THR A 418 30.62 2.13 6.79
C THR A 418 30.85 3.64 6.66
N LEU A 419 30.49 4.39 7.70
CA LEU A 419 30.45 5.85 7.65
C LEU A 419 31.83 6.53 7.60
N LEU A 420 32.89 5.82 8.02
CA LEU A 420 34.26 6.35 8.08
C LEU A 420 35.22 5.71 7.06
N SER A 421 35.14 4.39 6.83
CA SER A 421 36.08 3.67 5.95
C SER A 421 35.68 3.65 4.47
N LYS A 422 34.46 4.11 4.11
CA LYS A 422 33.94 4.10 2.73
C LYS A 422 33.88 2.69 2.12
N VAL A 423 33.61 1.69 2.95
CA VAL A 423 33.55 0.27 2.55
C VAL A 423 32.11 -0.21 2.68
N CYS A 424 31.66 -1.00 1.71
CA CYS A 424 30.38 -1.70 1.82
C CYS A 424 30.57 -3.07 2.48
N ILE A 425 29.71 -3.37 3.45
CA ILE A 425 29.50 -4.70 3.99
C ILE A 425 28.31 -5.29 3.23
N CYS A 426 28.60 -6.13 2.22
CA CYS A 426 27.58 -6.69 1.33
C CYS A 426 26.75 -7.78 2.01
N SER A 427 25.53 -7.94 1.50
CA SER A 427 24.61 -9.02 1.87
C SER A 427 25.09 -10.35 1.26
N ILE A 428 24.64 -11.47 1.83
CA ILE A 428 24.93 -12.81 1.32
C ILE A 428 24.49 -12.91 -0.15
N GLY A 429 25.35 -13.49 -1.00
CA GLY A 429 25.13 -13.61 -2.45
C GLY A 429 25.48 -12.35 -3.26
N TRP A 430 26.01 -11.30 -2.63
CA TRP A 430 26.47 -10.05 -3.27
C TRP A 430 27.92 -9.69 -2.92
N GLY A 431 28.67 -10.64 -2.35
CA GLY A 431 30.03 -10.40 -1.88
C GLY A 431 30.12 -10.18 -0.37
N SER A 432 29.21 -10.78 0.41
CA SER A 432 29.33 -10.84 1.86
C SER A 432 30.70 -11.41 2.27
N PRO A 433 31.24 -11.04 3.45
CA PRO A 433 32.41 -11.69 4.02
C PRO A 433 32.30 -13.22 4.08
N THR A 434 31.08 -13.76 4.22
CA THR A 434 30.81 -15.21 4.26
C THR A 434 30.76 -15.88 2.89
N ASP A 435 30.60 -15.11 1.81
CA ASP A 435 30.52 -15.68 0.46
C ASP A 435 31.89 -16.21 0.02
N VAL A 436 31.92 -17.33 -0.70
CA VAL A 436 33.16 -17.91 -1.24
C VAL A 436 33.24 -17.58 -2.73
N ALA A 437 34.03 -16.56 -3.07
CA ALA A 437 34.30 -16.16 -4.45
C ALA A 437 35.67 -15.49 -4.56
N GLU A 438 36.29 -15.63 -5.73
CA GLU A 438 37.57 -14.99 -6.05
C GLU A 438 37.43 -13.46 -6.18
N TYR A 439 36.31 -13.00 -6.73
CA TYR A 439 35.98 -11.59 -6.86
C TYR A 439 34.66 -11.26 -6.17
N LYS A 440 34.66 -10.15 -5.41
CA LYS A 440 33.49 -9.56 -4.73
C LYS A 440 33.47 -8.07 -5.07
N SER A 441 32.37 -7.55 -5.61
CA SER A 441 32.32 -6.14 -5.97
C SER A 441 32.35 -5.25 -4.72
N PRO A 442 33.23 -4.22 -4.66
CA PRO A 442 33.32 -3.33 -3.49
C PRO A 442 32.06 -2.51 -3.18
N ASP A 443 31.16 -2.36 -4.15
CA ASP A 443 29.89 -1.64 -4.08
C ASP A 443 28.67 -2.57 -4.05
N CYS A 444 28.88 -3.88 -3.85
CA CYS A 444 27.85 -4.91 -3.84
C CYS A 444 26.97 -4.98 -5.12
N SER A 445 27.46 -4.47 -6.26
CA SER A 445 26.69 -4.42 -7.52
C SER A 445 26.60 -5.75 -8.27
N THR A 446 27.44 -6.74 -7.92
CA THR A 446 27.51 -8.04 -8.63
C THR A 446 27.20 -9.20 -7.71
N ARG A 447 26.48 -10.20 -8.22
CA ARG A 447 26.20 -11.44 -7.50
C ARG A 447 27.47 -12.28 -7.27
N VAL A 448 27.40 -13.12 -6.24
CA VAL A 448 28.29 -14.26 -6.03
C VAL A 448 27.48 -15.53 -6.24
N CYS A 449 28.04 -16.50 -6.96
CA CYS A 449 27.39 -17.76 -7.25
C CYS A 449 27.62 -18.80 -6.12
N PRO A 450 26.81 -19.87 -6.09
CA PRO A 450 27.03 -20.99 -5.17
C PRO A 450 28.43 -21.56 -5.27
N SER A 451 29.01 -21.89 -4.12
CA SER A 451 30.31 -22.54 -3.99
C SER A 451 30.16 -23.93 -3.44
N ASN A 452 30.99 -24.86 -3.92
CA ASN A 452 31.13 -26.19 -3.33
C ASN A 452 32.58 -26.66 -3.52
N PHE A 453 32.93 -27.85 -3.05
CA PHE A 453 34.28 -28.39 -3.13
C PHE A 453 34.80 -28.38 -4.57
N ALA A 454 36.07 -27.98 -4.73
CA ALA A 454 36.72 -27.85 -6.02
C ALA A 454 36.94 -29.21 -6.69
N TRP A 455 36.63 -29.30 -7.99
CA TRP A 455 37.01 -30.47 -8.81
C TRP A 455 38.50 -30.60 -9.02
N ASN A 456 39.23 -29.49 -8.92
CA ASN A 456 40.67 -29.41 -9.07
C ASN A 456 41.20 -28.47 -7.98
N SER A 457 41.89 -29.05 -6.99
CA SER A 457 42.63 -28.28 -5.99
C SER A 457 44.05 -28.81 -5.84
N ILE A 458 44.93 -27.97 -5.33
CA ILE A 458 46.27 -28.40 -4.92
C ILE A 458 46.09 -29.35 -3.72
N PRO A 459 46.60 -30.59 -3.77
CA PRO A 459 46.51 -31.52 -2.65
C PRO A 459 47.14 -30.94 -1.39
N THR A 460 46.42 -31.00 -0.27
CA THR A 460 46.89 -30.51 1.03
C THR A 460 47.72 -31.56 1.77
N SER A 461 47.59 -32.83 1.41
CA SER A 461 48.43 -33.93 1.89
C SER A 461 48.52 -35.07 0.87
N THR A 462 49.31 -36.10 1.16
CA THR A 462 49.40 -37.33 0.34
C THR A 462 48.07 -38.08 0.24
N THR A 463 47.10 -37.80 1.11
CA THR A 463 45.80 -38.45 1.17
C THR A 463 44.67 -37.43 1.28
N THR A 464 44.84 -36.19 0.81
CA THR A 464 43.78 -35.17 0.88
C THR A 464 43.86 -34.22 -0.31
N ALA A 465 42.76 -34.15 -1.06
CA ALA A 465 42.52 -33.21 -2.15
C ALA A 465 41.02 -32.91 -2.23
N HIS A 466 40.62 -31.93 -3.06
CA HIS A 466 39.23 -31.52 -3.27
C HIS A 466 38.54 -31.02 -1.98
N ASP A 467 39.29 -30.44 -1.05
CA ASP A 467 38.86 -30.06 0.31
C ASP A 467 38.60 -28.56 0.50
N ILE A 468 38.77 -27.76 -0.56
CA ILE A 468 38.50 -26.32 -0.56
C ILE A 468 37.20 -25.99 -1.30
N LEU A 469 36.43 -25.04 -0.76
CA LEU A 469 35.26 -24.50 -1.43
C LEU A 469 35.69 -23.45 -2.46
N VAL A 470 35.14 -23.54 -3.66
CA VAL A 470 35.34 -22.53 -4.72
C VAL A 470 34.01 -22.26 -5.42
N GLU A 471 33.87 -21.05 -5.95
CA GLU A 471 32.69 -20.65 -6.72
C GLU A 471 32.52 -21.59 -7.93
N CYS A 472 31.30 -22.09 -8.12
CA CYS A 472 30.98 -23.06 -9.18
C CYS A 472 31.87 -24.31 -9.21
N SER A 473 32.40 -24.74 -8.05
CA SER A 473 33.27 -25.92 -7.90
C SER A 473 34.49 -25.93 -8.86
N GLY A 474 34.84 -24.79 -9.45
CA GLY A 474 35.88 -24.68 -10.47
C GLY A 474 35.50 -25.25 -11.85
N MET A 475 34.27 -25.75 -12.01
CA MET A 475 33.75 -26.36 -13.26
C MET A 475 32.58 -25.58 -13.87
N GLY A 476 32.57 -24.27 -13.65
CA GLY A 476 31.62 -23.39 -14.28
C GLY A 476 32.05 -21.94 -14.21
N VAL A 477 31.35 -21.10 -14.95
CA VAL A 477 31.51 -19.64 -14.90
C VAL A 477 30.32 -19.05 -14.17
N CYS A 478 30.59 -18.22 -13.17
CA CYS A 478 29.53 -17.51 -12.47
C CYS A 478 28.91 -16.43 -13.35
N ASP A 479 27.60 -16.51 -13.57
CA ASP A 479 26.82 -15.39 -14.10
C ASP A 479 26.61 -14.37 -12.96
N ARG A 480 27.36 -13.27 -13.01
CA ARG A 480 27.36 -12.21 -11.99
C ARG A 480 26.07 -11.40 -11.95
N ALA A 481 25.20 -11.49 -12.95
CA ALA A 481 23.89 -10.85 -12.94
C ALA A 481 22.84 -11.78 -12.30
N ALA A 482 22.86 -13.07 -12.65
CA ALA A 482 21.89 -14.04 -12.15
C ALA A 482 22.26 -14.63 -10.78
N GLY A 483 23.55 -14.67 -10.43
CA GLY A 483 24.05 -15.40 -9.26
C GLY A 483 23.97 -16.92 -9.43
N ALA A 484 24.02 -17.40 -10.68
CA ALA A 484 23.93 -18.81 -11.02
C ALA A 484 25.17 -19.28 -11.79
N CYS A 485 25.60 -20.51 -11.52
CA CYS A 485 26.73 -21.12 -12.21
C CYS A 485 26.32 -21.64 -13.59
N LYS A 486 27.05 -21.23 -14.63
CA LYS A 486 26.99 -21.86 -15.95
C LYS A 486 28.06 -22.95 -16.02
N CYS A 487 27.64 -24.20 -15.83
CA CYS A 487 28.54 -25.34 -15.80
C CYS A 487 29.17 -25.63 -17.15
N PHE A 488 30.41 -26.13 -17.11
CA PHE A 488 31.07 -26.66 -18.29
C PHE A 488 30.43 -27.98 -18.73
N PRO A 489 30.56 -28.36 -20.01
CA PRO A 489 29.98 -29.61 -20.51
C PRO A 489 30.41 -30.82 -19.66
N GLY A 490 29.44 -31.65 -19.28
CA GLY A 490 29.65 -32.82 -18.43
C GLY A 490 29.55 -32.53 -16.92
N PHE A 491 29.27 -31.29 -16.50
CA PHE A 491 29.04 -30.91 -15.11
C PHE A 491 27.68 -30.26 -14.92
N GLU A 492 27.09 -30.46 -13.75
CA GLU A 492 25.79 -29.95 -13.35
C GLU A 492 25.70 -29.78 -11.82
N GLY A 493 24.53 -29.35 -11.34
CA GLY A 493 24.33 -28.91 -9.96
C GLY A 493 24.37 -27.39 -9.84
N SER A 494 23.91 -26.85 -8.72
CA SER A 494 23.81 -25.40 -8.52
C SER A 494 25.18 -24.72 -8.44
N ALA A 495 26.22 -25.49 -8.10
CA ALA A 495 27.60 -25.09 -8.08
C ALA A 495 28.45 -25.93 -9.05
N CYS A 496 27.87 -26.62 -10.03
CA CYS A 496 28.62 -27.51 -10.95
C CYS A 496 29.41 -28.62 -10.22
N GLU A 497 28.91 -29.04 -9.07
CA GLU A 497 29.59 -29.90 -8.11
C GLU A 497 29.56 -31.39 -8.46
N ARG A 498 28.74 -31.79 -9.45
CA ARG A 498 28.59 -33.18 -9.88
C ARG A 498 28.72 -33.32 -11.40
N MET A 499 29.16 -34.49 -11.87
CA MET A 499 29.15 -34.80 -13.30
C MET A 499 27.74 -35.15 -13.76
N SER A 500 27.39 -34.73 -14.97
CA SER A 500 26.16 -35.16 -15.65
C SER A 500 26.29 -36.59 -16.14
N CYS A 501 25.17 -37.32 -16.14
CA CYS A 501 25.14 -38.61 -16.82
C CYS A 501 25.19 -38.43 -18.34
N PRO A 502 25.98 -39.24 -19.06
CA PRO A 502 26.03 -39.18 -20.52
C PRO A 502 24.62 -39.36 -21.13
N ASN A 503 24.22 -38.43 -21.99
CA ASN A 503 22.92 -38.40 -22.69
C ASN A 503 21.71 -38.65 -21.78
N ASP A 504 21.77 -38.27 -20.49
CA ASP A 504 20.73 -38.56 -19.50
C ASP A 504 20.32 -40.05 -19.47
N CYS A 505 21.32 -40.93 -19.62
CA CYS A 505 21.12 -42.38 -19.72
C CYS A 505 20.16 -42.79 -20.85
N SER A 506 20.07 -41.98 -21.90
CA SER A 506 19.24 -42.16 -23.10
C SER A 506 17.78 -42.46 -22.80
N ASP A 507 17.26 -41.97 -21.67
CA ASP A 507 15.93 -42.30 -21.12
C ASP A 507 15.67 -43.81 -20.94
N ARG A 508 16.75 -44.59 -20.78
CA ARG A 508 16.75 -46.07 -20.67
C ARG A 508 17.61 -46.55 -19.51
N GLY A 509 17.74 -45.70 -18.50
CA GLY A 509 18.46 -46.00 -17.29
C GLY A 509 18.28 -44.92 -16.24
N THR A 510 18.81 -45.20 -15.05
CA THR A 510 18.81 -44.26 -13.93
C THR A 510 20.21 -43.67 -13.74
N CYS A 511 20.29 -42.35 -13.70
CA CYS A 511 21.51 -41.64 -13.35
C CYS A 511 21.77 -41.74 -11.84
N MET A 512 22.90 -42.35 -11.45
CA MET A 512 23.24 -42.61 -10.05
C MET A 512 24.69 -42.19 -9.75
N SER A 513 24.94 -41.70 -8.53
CA SER A 513 26.32 -41.47 -8.07
C SER A 513 27.07 -42.79 -7.94
N MET A 514 28.39 -42.75 -7.99
CA MET A 514 29.22 -43.95 -7.81
C MET A 514 28.95 -44.66 -6.48
N ARG A 515 28.70 -43.92 -5.39
CA ARG A 515 28.32 -44.48 -4.08
C ARG A 515 27.03 -45.29 -4.19
N SER A 516 25.98 -44.68 -4.74
CA SER A 516 24.69 -45.34 -4.85
C SER A 516 24.76 -46.53 -5.81
N MET A 517 25.50 -46.40 -6.90
CA MET A 517 25.71 -47.47 -7.89
C MET A 517 26.45 -48.67 -7.29
N ALA A 518 27.50 -48.46 -6.49
CA ALA A 518 28.24 -49.53 -5.83
C ALA A 518 27.34 -50.41 -4.93
N ALA A 519 26.42 -49.76 -4.20
CA ALA A 519 25.48 -50.43 -3.30
C ALA A 519 24.23 -50.99 -4.03
N ALA A 520 23.99 -50.58 -5.28
CA ALA A 520 22.77 -50.90 -6.01
C ALA A 520 22.83 -52.32 -6.60
N LYS A 521 21.94 -53.20 -6.12
CA LYS A 521 21.82 -54.57 -6.64
C LYS A 521 21.49 -54.61 -8.14
N ASN A 522 20.73 -53.63 -8.64
CA ASN A 522 20.38 -53.54 -10.06
C ASN A 522 21.52 -52.98 -10.94
N ALA A 523 22.53 -52.32 -10.36
CA ALA A 523 23.69 -51.84 -11.11
C ALA A 523 24.61 -52.97 -11.55
N LEU A 524 24.76 -54.00 -10.71
CA LEU A 524 25.48 -55.22 -11.04
C LEU A 524 24.78 -56.45 -10.42
N PRO A 525 23.66 -56.94 -11.00
CA PRO A 525 22.82 -58.01 -10.44
C PRO A 525 23.52 -59.36 -10.23
N ILE A 526 24.70 -59.51 -10.83
CA ILE A 526 25.49 -60.74 -10.92
C ILE A 526 26.68 -60.78 -9.94
N SER A 527 26.84 -59.75 -9.11
CA SER A 527 27.88 -59.65 -8.08
C SER A 527 27.31 -59.09 -6.77
N PRO A 528 27.88 -59.43 -5.60
CA PRO A 528 27.53 -58.77 -4.35
C PRO A 528 27.78 -57.25 -4.44
N PRO A 529 26.89 -56.41 -3.90
CA PRO A 529 27.14 -54.97 -3.83
C PRO A 529 28.42 -54.64 -3.08
N THR A 530 29.10 -53.59 -3.51
CA THR A 530 30.27 -53.03 -2.82
C THR A 530 29.91 -51.69 -2.19
N THR A 531 30.79 -51.15 -1.36
CA THR A 531 30.56 -49.86 -0.70
C THR A 531 31.77 -48.96 -0.87
N TYR A 532 31.53 -47.68 -1.14
CA TYR A 532 32.52 -46.63 -0.97
C TYR A 532 32.83 -46.43 0.52
N GLY A 533 34.05 -46.00 0.83
CA GLY A 533 34.42 -45.58 2.19
C GLY A 533 33.66 -44.33 2.64
N ASP A 534 33.73 -44.05 3.94
CA ASP A 534 33.01 -42.93 4.56
C ASP A 534 33.73 -41.58 4.44
N ASN A 535 35.03 -41.56 4.06
CA ASN A 535 35.80 -40.32 3.97
C ASN A 535 35.83 -39.77 2.53
N PRO A 536 35.12 -38.67 2.23
CA PRO A 536 35.02 -38.09 0.88
C PRO A 536 36.26 -37.30 0.46
N PHE A 537 37.34 -37.21 1.25
CA PHE A 537 38.51 -36.41 0.90
C PHE A 537 39.81 -37.21 0.82
N SER A 538 39.84 -38.45 1.34
CA SER A 538 41.06 -39.27 1.37
C SER A 538 41.09 -40.47 0.44
N GLY A 539 39.94 -40.93 -0.05
CA GLY A 539 39.88 -42.07 -0.97
C GLY A 539 38.54 -42.31 -1.66
N ALA A 540 37.55 -41.44 -1.47
CA ALA A 540 36.19 -41.60 -2.01
C ALA A 540 35.56 -40.24 -2.41
N TRP A 541 36.38 -39.30 -2.90
CA TRP A 541 35.90 -37.96 -3.27
C TRP A 541 34.95 -37.96 -4.47
N ASP A 542 35.14 -38.92 -5.36
CA ASP A 542 34.31 -39.20 -6.53
C ASP A 542 32.95 -39.80 -6.17
N ALA A 543 32.81 -40.40 -4.98
CA ALA A 543 31.68 -41.24 -4.60
C ALA A 543 30.32 -40.57 -4.81
N ASP A 544 30.19 -39.30 -4.44
CA ASP A 544 28.94 -38.53 -4.54
C ASP A 544 29.01 -37.40 -5.57
N ARG A 545 30.07 -37.39 -6.40
CA ARG A 545 30.35 -36.33 -7.39
C ARG A 545 30.39 -36.87 -8.82
N ILE A 546 30.84 -38.10 -9.01
CA ILE A 546 30.83 -38.81 -10.29
C ILE A 546 29.53 -39.59 -10.40
N PHE A 547 28.86 -39.44 -11.53
CA PHE A 547 27.60 -40.10 -11.82
C PHE A 547 27.76 -40.98 -13.07
N GLY A 548 26.97 -42.04 -13.13
CA GLY A 548 26.90 -42.94 -14.26
C GLY A 548 25.51 -43.56 -14.39
N CYS A 549 25.31 -44.30 -15.47
CA CYS A 549 24.01 -44.86 -15.80
C CYS A 549 23.88 -46.32 -15.38
N VAL A 550 22.80 -46.62 -14.67
CA VAL A 550 22.32 -48.00 -14.46
C VAL A 550 21.22 -48.27 -15.47
N CYS A 551 21.49 -49.15 -16.43
CA CYS A 551 20.59 -49.37 -17.56
C CYS A 551 19.39 -50.24 -17.22
N ASP A 552 18.25 -49.90 -17.81
CA ASP A 552 17.00 -50.63 -17.63
C ASP A 552 17.01 -51.97 -18.36
N SER A 553 16.19 -52.90 -17.87
CA SER A 553 16.01 -54.21 -18.47
C SER A 553 14.56 -54.66 -18.42
N GLY A 554 13.99 -55.02 -19.57
CA GLY A 554 12.65 -55.61 -19.67
C GLY A 554 12.59 -57.08 -19.24
N TRP A 555 13.74 -57.72 -19.03
CA TRP A 555 13.84 -59.07 -18.47
C TRP A 555 14.61 -59.09 -17.15
N ALA A 556 14.33 -60.11 -16.34
CA ALA A 556 15.04 -60.35 -15.09
C ALA A 556 16.51 -60.69 -15.35
N VAL A 557 17.41 -59.96 -14.67
CA VAL A 557 18.85 -60.10 -14.82
C VAL A 557 19.42 -60.79 -13.58
N GLY A 558 20.13 -61.90 -13.79
CA GLY A 558 20.71 -62.67 -12.70
C GLY A 558 21.08 -64.09 -13.10
N THR A 559 21.33 -64.92 -12.08
CA THR A 559 21.77 -66.31 -12.24
C THR A 559 20.72 -67.33 -11.87
N ALA A 560 19.49 -66.91 -11.54
CA ALA A 560 18.38 -67.81 -11.21
C ALA A 560 17.74 -68.41 -12.47
N SER A 561 16.84 -69.38 -12.26
CA SER A 561 16.10 -70.03 -13.34
C SER A 561 15.24 -69.02 -14.11
N GLY A 562 15.36 -69.00 -15.44
CA GLY A 562 14.62 -68.08 -16.32
C GLY A 562 15.22 -66.68 -16.48
N GLU A 563 16.22 -66.31 -15.67
CA GLU A 563 16.92 -65.03 -15.75
C GLU A 563 18.01 -65.04 -16.83
N LEU A 564 18.36 -63.85 -17.33
CA LEU A 564 19.48 -63.63 -18.26
C LEU A 564 20.66 -62.98 -17.55
N GLN A 565 21.87 -63.34 -17.94
CA GLN A 565 23.09 -62.81 -17.31
C GLN A 565 23.53 -61.42 -17.82
N ALA A 566 22.68 -60.73 -18.58
CA ALA A 566 22.92 -59.39 -19.12
C ALA A 566 21.62 -58.58 -19.11
N THR A 567 21.72 -57.26 -18.97
CA THR A 567 20.59 -56.32 -19.08
C THR A 567 20.12 -56.19 -20.53
N GLU A 568 18.93 -55.63 -20.76
CA GLU A 568 18.46 -55.31 -22.10
C GLU A 568 19.20 -54.14 -22.73
N TYR A 569 19.34 -53.04 -21.98
CA TYR A 569 20.10 -51.89 -22.40
C TYR A 569 21.50 -51.92 -21.78
N PHE A 570 22.49 -51.43 -22.53
CA PHE A 570 23.89 -51.44 -22.12
C PHE A 570 24.67 -50.28 -22.76
N GLY A 571 25.94 -50.14 -22.36
CA GLY A 571 26.81 -49.03 -22.71
C GLY A 571 26.80 -47.94 -21.63
N ALA A 572 27.71 -46.98 -21.75
CA ALA A 572 27.90 -45.94 -20.72
C ALA A 572 26.68 -45.03 -20.53
N ASP A 573 25.84 -44.91 -21.56
CA ASP A 573 24.66 -44.06 -21.62
C ASP A 573 23.36 -44.84 -21.88
N CYS A 574 23.41 -46.18 -21.80
CA CYS A 574 22.27 -47.07 -22.07
C CYS A 574 21.65 -46.95 -23.49
N SER A 575 22.37 -46.37 -24.45
CA SER A 575 21.89 -46.20 -25.82
C SER A 575 21.90 -47.48 -26.66
N LYS A 576 22.61 -48.53 -26.21
CA LYS A 576 22.72 -49.80 -26.91
C LYS A 576 21.76 -50.83 -26.34
N ARG A 577 21.20 -51.68 -27.19
CA ARG A 577 20.26 -52.75 -26.83
C ARG A 577 20.77 -54.09 -27.32
N HIS A 578 20.75 -55.09 -26.45
CA HIS A 578 21.05 -56.47 -26.83
C HIS A 578 19.99 -57.03 -27.80
N CYS A 579 20.44 -57.89 -28.70
CA CYS A 579 19.56 -58.50 -29.69
C CYS A 579 18.80 -59.72 -29.14
N PRO A 580 17.74 -60.16 -29.83
CA PRO A 580 17.02 -61.38 -29.51
C PRO A 580 17.95 -62.57 -29.37
N ILE A 581 17.66 -63.41 -28.39
CA ILE A 581 18.44 -64.61 -28.10
C ILE A 581 17.78 -65.86 -28.68
N GLY A 582 18.60 -66.85 -29.02
CA GLY A 582 18.11 -68.15 -29.44
C GLY A 582 19.22 -69.20 -29.43
N ASN A 583 18.80 -70.47 -29.50
CA ASN A 583 19.76 -71.56 -29.67
C ASN A 583 20.30 -71.56 -31.09
N ASP A 584 21.55 -71.97 -31.24
CA ASP A 584 22.11 -72.20 -32.57
C ASP A 584 21.46 -73.45 -33.19
N PRO A 585 20.87 -73.38 -34.39
CA PRO A 585 20.19 -74.51 -35.00
C PRO A 585 21.14 -75.61 -35.53
N ASP A 586 22.45 -75.36 -35.65
CA ASP A 586 23.39 -76.36 -36.18
C ASP A 586 24.21 -77.07 -35.10
N THR A 587 24.03 -76.72 -33.84
CA THR A 587 24.71 -77.35 -32.71
C THR A 587 23.78 -78.33 -32.02
N THR A 588 24.36 -79.40 -31.48
CA THR A 588 23.62 -80.35 -30.62
C THR A 588 23.55 -79.88 -29.17
N ALA A 589 24.35 -78.88 -28.80
CA ALA A 589 24.32 -78.27 -27.49
C ALA A 589 23.25 -77.16 -27.46
N ASP A 590 22.67 -76.92 -26.29
CA ASP A 590 21.85 -75.73 -26.07
C ASP A 590 22.75 -74.60 -25.55
N GLU A 591 23.23 -73.72 -26.42
CA GLU A 591 24.06 -72.57 -26.04
C GLU A 591 23.29 -71.56 -25.18
N THR A 592 21.95 -71.60 -25.18
CA THR A 592 21.16 -70.75 -24.29
C THR A 592 21.13 -71.27 -22.86
N ASN A 593 21.55 -72.51 -22.62
CA ASN A 593 21.61 -73.08 -21.27
C ASN A 593 22.87 -72.65 -20.52
N CYS A 594 22.70 -71.75 -19.56
CA CYS A 594 23.77 -71.21 -18.72
C CYS A 594 23.95 -71.95 -17.38
N GLN A 595 23.33 -73.11 -17.21
CA GLN A 595 23.51 -73.91 -16.00
C GLN A 595 24.99 -74.30 -15.81
N GLY A 596 25.56 -73.95 -14.66
CA GLY A 596 26.96 -74.23 -14.33
C GLY A 596 27.97 -73.37 -15.09
N LYS A 597 27.53 -72.36 -15.86
CA LYS A 597 28.41 -71.41 -16.54
C LYS A 597 28.60 -70.15 -15.69
N ALA A 598 29.85 -69.70 -15.58
CA ALA A 598 30.18 -68.46 -14.90
C ALA A 598 29.79 -67.26 -15.78
N VAL A 599 29.27 -66.20 -15.15
CA VAL A 599 28.91 -64.97 -15.85
C VAL A 599 30.16 -64.28 -16.41
N PRO A 600 30.18 -63.83 -17.67
CA PRO A 600 31.27 -63.02 -18.20
C PRO A 600 31.52 -61.78 -17.33
N GLY A 601 32.72 -61.67 -16.74
CA GLY A 601 33.10 -60.53 -15.88
C GLY A 601 32.58 -60.58 -14.43
N GLY A 602 31.91 -61.66 -14.02
CA GLY A 602 31.42 -61.88 -12.65
C GLY A 602 31.97 -63.16 -12.00
N THR A 603 31.62 -63.37 -10.73
CA THR A 603 31.99 -64.59 -9.97
C THR A 603 30.82 -65.55 -9.76
N ALA A 604 29.59 -65.12 -10.09
CA ALA A 604 28.39 -65.93 -9.96
C ALA A 604 28.28 -66.98 -11.07
N VAL A 605 27.61 -68.11 -10.76
CA VAL A 605 27.40 -69.24 -11.67
C VAL A 605 25.89 -69.46 -11.84
N GLY A 606 25.44 -69.68 -13.07
CA GLY A 606 24.04 -69.95 -13.39
C GLY A 606 23.51 -71.21 -12.71
N VAL A 607 22.36 -71.11 -12.04
CA VAL A 607 21.66 -72.28 -11.50
C VAL A 607 20.90 -73.01 -12.61
N ALA A 608 20.28 -74.16 -12.29
CA ALA A 608 19.46 -74.90 -13.25
C ALA A 608 18.35 -74.01 -13.84
N GLY A 609 18.30 -73.94 -15.17
CA GLY A 609 17.31 -73.13 -15.92
C GLY A 609 17.72 -71.67 -16.18
N ASN A 610 18.91 -71.22 -15.75
CA ASN A 610 19.43 -69.89 -16.09
C ASN A 610 19.82 -69.81 -17.58
N LYS A 611 19.67 -68.62 -18.19
CA LYS A 611 19.84 -68.43 -19.64
C LYS A 611 21.07 -67.62 -19.99
N CYS A 612 21.79 -68.06 -21.02
CA CYS A 612 22.88 -67.31 -21.63
C CYS A 612 22.34 -66.32 -22.66
N LEU A 613 23.04 -65.19 -22.79
CA LEU A 613 22.82 -64.26 -23.89
C LEU A 613 23.50 -64.77 -25.16
N VAL A 614 22.75 -65.49 -25.99
CA VAL A 614 23.21 -65.96 -27.31
C VAL A 614 22.53 -65.12 -28.38
N GLU A 615 23.12 -63.97 -28.66
CA GLU A 615 22.55 -63.01 -29.59
C GLU A 615 22.45 -63.59 -31.01
N CYS A 616 21.27 -63.45 -31.61
CA CYS A 616 21.01 -63.87 -32.98
C CYS A 616 21.40 -65.34 -33.26
N SER A 617 21.28 -66.23 -32.26
CA SER A 617 21.56 -67.67 -32.38
C SER A 617 22.95 -67.99 -32.96
N ASN A 618 23.93 -67.10 -32.82
CA ASN A 618 25.23 -67.18 -33.52
C ASN A 618 25.12 -67.30 -35.05
N ARG A 619 23.98 -66.94 -35.63
CA ARG A 619 23.63 -67.03 -37.05
C ARG A 619 23.14 -65.71 -37.65
N GLY A 620 23.50 -64.60 -37.02
CA GLY A 620 23.28 -63.26 -37.56
C GLY A 620 24.15 -62.21 -36.88
N GLY A 621 24.19 -61.02 -37.48
CA GLY A 621 24.80 -59.83 -36.88
C GLY A 621 23.76 -59.03 -36.08
N CYS A 622 24.15 -58.56 -34.88
CA CYS A 622 23.30 -57.70 -34.07
C CYS A 622 23.50 -56.21 -34.39
N ASN A 623 22.41 -55.48 -34.68
CA ASN A 623 22.43 -54.03 -34.68
C ASN A 623 22.13 -53.51 -33.27
N TYR A 624 23.16 -53.15 -32.52
CA TYR A 624 23.04 -52.69 -31.12
C TYR A 624 22.29 -51.36 -30.94
N LYS A 625 22.04 -50.58 -31.99
CA LYS A 625 21.21 -49.37 -31.88
C LYS A 625 19.72 -49.71 -31.86
N THR A 626 19.31 -50.76 -32.56
CA THR A 626 17.91 -51.16 -32.68
C THR A 626 17.57 -52.42 -31.88
N GLY A 627 18.57 -53.23 -31.52
CA GLY A 627 18.42 -54.56 -30.94
C GLY A 627 17.76 -55.54 -31.93
N VAL A 628 18.11 -55.47 -33.22
CA VAL A 628 17.51 -56.33 -34.27
C VAL A 628 18.60 -57.16 -34.94
N CYS A 629 18.31 -58.45 -35.13
CA CYS A 629 19.19 -59.40 -35.80
C CYS A 629 19.09 -59.31 -37.32
N SER A 630 20.24 -59.34 -37.98
CA SER A 630 20.36 -59.55 -39.44
C SER A 630 20.92 -60.94 -39.70
N CYS A 631 20.06 -61.88 -40.08
CA CYS A 631 20.43 -63.29 -40.23
C CYS A 631 21.38 -63.52 -41.41
N TYR A 632 22.34 -64.42 -41.20
CA TYR A 632 23.19 -64.92 -42.27
C TYR A 632 22.38 -65.73 -43.27
N GLN A 633 22.91 -65.92 -44.48
CA GLN A 633 22.24 -66.67 -45.53
C GLN A 633 21.90 -68.09 -45.06
N GLY A 634 20.66 -68.51 -45.30
CA GLY A 634 20.15 -69.82 -44.88
C GLY A 634 19.53 -69.86 -43.48
N TYR A 635 19.46 -68.73 -42.78
CA TYR A 635 18.86 -68.63 -41.44
C TYR A 635 17.77 -67.57 -41.39
N THR A 636 16.69 -67.87 -40.67
CA THR A 636 15.51 -67.01 -40.51
C THR A 636 15.01 -67.06 -39.06
N GLY A 637 13.99 -66.26 -38.75
CA GLY A 637 13.44 -66.13 -37.40
C GLY A 637 13.90 -64.86 -36.69
N TYR A 638 13.20 -64.49 -35.62
CA TYR A 638 13.44 -63.25 -34.87
C TYR A 638 14.85 -63.15 -34.27
N ALA A 639 15.44 -64.30 -33.91
CA ALA A 639 16.80 -64.45 -33.42
C ALA A 639 17.66 -65.29 -34.36
N CYS A 640 17.29 -65.46 -35.64
CA CYS A 640 18.01 -66.32 -36.59
C CYS A 640 18.13 -67.79 -36.16
N GLN A 641 17.19 -68.25 -35.33
CA GLN A 641 17.19 -69.57 -34.71
C GLN A 641 16.64 -70.69 -35.61
N THR A 642 16.24 -70.39 -36.84
CA THR A 642 15.60 -71.35 -37.74
C THR A 642 16.40 -71.49 -39.02
N ARG A 643 16.73 -72.72 -39.38
CA ARG A 643 17.36 -73.03 -40.67
C ARG A 643 16.30 -73.00 -41.77
N ASP A 644 16.55 -72.22 -42.81
CA ASP A 644 15.70 -72.17 -43.99
C ASP A 644 16.04 -73.35 -44.91
N GLU A 645 15.19 -74.38 -44.91
CA GLU A 645 15.41 -75.62 -45.68
C GLU A 645 15.26 -75.42 -47.21
N LEU A 646 14.81 -74.25 -47.65
CA LEU A 646 14.69 -73.89 -49.07
C LEU A 646 15.90 -73.11 -49.60
N ALA A 647 16.82 -72.70 -48.72
CA ALA A 647 18.07 -72.03 -49.08
C ALA A 647 19.20 -73.07 -49.27
N LYS A 648 19.17 -73.82 -50.38
CA LYS A 648 20.34 -74.58 -50.86
C LYS A 648 21.13 -73.78 -51.89
#